data_AF-A0A542ZX03-F1
#
_entry.id   AF-A0A542ZX03-F1
#
_cell.length_a   1.000
_cell.length_b   1.000
_cell.length_c   1.000
_cell.angle_alpha   90.00
_cell.angle_beta   90.00
_cell.angle_gamma   90.00
#
_symmetry.space_group_name_H-M   'P 1'
#
loop_
_entity.id
_entity.type
_entity.pdbx_description
1 polymer ?
#
loop_
_entity_poly.entity_id
_entity_poly.type
_entity_poly.pdbx_seq_one_letter_code
_entity_poly.pdbx_strand_id
1 'polypeptide(L)'
;MTSDSERLRTYERELASLADSLRQKAANVTRQLAQADLPSLTGIALRGQVDALMTGCRGAATTIEAVARLVAAHRVAAERVQRAIQRVETGLSDALQSALRLAREARRVDRVIPITRVNPWMTVLGTLAPGSDEVRVNYYEHGNACVDPGRVGRALSIAQRIPAIPPPGALAWLSVPSVLARYWN
;
A
#
# COMPACT_ATOMS: atom_id res chain seq x y z
N MET A 1 -11.55 1.14 -4.81
CA MET A 1 -10.60 2.27 -4.63
C MET A 1 -10.02 2.81 -5.94
N THR A 2 -10.28 2.22 -7.10
CA THR A 2 -10.07 2.85 -8.44
C THR A 2 -10.74 4.23 -8.57
N SER A 3 -11.86 4.41 -7.87
CA SER A 3 -12.63 5.65 -7.82
C SER A 3 -11.83 6.88 -7.38
N ASP A 4 -10.86 6.76 -6.45
CA ASP A 4 -10.15 7.95 -5.94
C ASP A 4 -9.07 8.45 -6.91
N SER A 5 -8.34 7.54 -7.59
CA SER A 5 -7.40 7.97 -8.64
C SER A 5 -8.14 8.58 -9.83
N GLU A 6 -9.27 8.00 -10.21
CA GLU A 6 -10.13 8.55 -11.27
C GLU A 6 -10.67 9.93 -10.91
N ARG A 7 -11.13 10.12 -9.66
CA ARG A 7 -11.52 11.43 -9.14
C ARG A 7 -10.38 12.44 -9.22
N LEU A 8 -9.18 12.08 -8.78
CA LEU A 8 -8.00 12.96 -8.87
C LEU A 8 -7.65 13.32 -10.32
N ARG A 9 -7.77 12.38 -11.27
CA ARG A 9 -7.59 12.67 -12.71
C ARG A 9 -8.66 13.59 -13.26
N THR A 10 -9.88 13.47 -12.79
CA THR A 10 -10.97 14.37 -13.17
C THR A 10 -10.73 15.76 -12.62
N TYR A 11 -10.40 15.90 -11.33
CA TYR A 11 -10.03 17.18 -10.72
C TYR A 11 -8.82 17.84 -11.40
N GLU A 12 -7.78 17.07 -11.73
CA GLU A 12 -6.62 17.55 -12.49
C GLU A 12 -7.03 18.18 -13.83
N ARG A 13 -7.90 17.51 -14.59
CA ARG A 13 -8.41 17.98 -15.88
C ARG A 13 -9.31 19.21 -15.73
N GLU A 14 -10.16 19.24 -14.71
CA GLU A 14 -11.04 20.37 -14.41
C GLU A 14 -10.23 21.63 -14.05
N LEU A 15 -9.18 21.49 -13.22
CA LEU A 15 -8.30 22.60 -12.87
C LEU A 15 -7.53 23.12 -14.09
N ALA A 16 -7.00 22.23 -14.92
CA ALA A 16 -6.33 22.63 -16.16
C ALA A 16 -7.28 23.38 -17.12
N SER A 17 -8.50 22.85 -17.31
CA SER A 17 -9.53 23.49 -18.13
C SER A 17 -9.95 24.86 -17.59
N LEU A 18 -10.04 25.01 -16.27
CA LEU A 18 -10.36 26.27 -15.62
C LEU A 18 -9.27 27.32 -15.84
N ALA A 19 -7.99 26.94 -15.70
CA ALA A 19 -6.85 27.82 -15.96
C ALA A 19 -6.82 28.30 -17.41
N ASP A 20 -7.05 27.40 -18.37
CA ASP A 20 -7.13 27.73 -19.80
C ASP A 20 -8.31 28.65 -20.11
N SER A 21 -9.48 28.39 -19.50
CA SER A 21 -10.66 29.25 -19.66
C SER A 21 -10.39 30.67 -19.15
N LEU A 22 -9.73 30.82 -17.99
CA LEU A 22 -9.36 32.13 -17.46
C LEU A 22 -8.39 32.88 -18.37
N ARG A 23 -7.40 32.19 -18.95
CA ARG A 23 -6.47 32.79 -19.91
C ARG A 23 -7.17 33.24 -21.19
N GLN A 24 -8.02 32.38 -21.75
CA GLN A 24 -8.76 32.70 -22.97
C GLN A 24 -9.69 33.89 -22.74
N LYS A 25 -10.44 33.91 -21.62
CA LYS A 25 -11.28 35.05 -21.23
C LYS A 25 -10.44 36.32 -21.09
N ALA A 26 -9.30 36.24 -20.41
CA ALA A 26 -8.43 37.40 -20.24
C ALA A 26 -7.88 37.93 -21.57
N ALA A 27 -7.44 37.04 -22.45
CA ALA A 27 -6.95 37.38 -23.78
C ALA A 27 -8.06 37.96 -24.68
N ASN A 28 -9.29 37.45 -24.56
CA ASN A 28 -10.45 37.95 -25.31
C ASN A 28 -10.82 39.37 -24.87
N VAL A 29 -10.89 39.63 -23.56
CA VAL A 29 -11.17 40.98 -23.03
C VAL A 29 -10.08 41.96 -23.45
N THR A 30 -8.80 41.57 -23.36
CA THR A 30 -7.67 42.41 -23.81
C THR A 30 -7.79 42.75 -25.31
N ARG A 31 -8.12 41.76 -26.16
CA ARG A 31 -8.31 41.97 -27.60
C ARG A 31 -9.51 42.86 -27.91
N GLN A 32 -10.64 42.64 -27.24
CA GLN A 32 -11.84 43.47 -27.41
C GLN A 32 -11.57 44.92 -27.03
N LEU A 33 -10.83 45.15 -25.93
CA LEU A 33 -10.47 46.49 -25.50
C LEU A 33 -9.49 47.20 -26.45
N ALA A 34 -8.59 46.44 -27.09
CA ALA A 34 -7.67 46.97 -28.08
C ALA A 34 -8.37 47.39 -29.38
N GLN A 35 -9.50 46.75 -29.71
CA GLN A 35 -10.33 47.04 -30.89
C GLN A 35 -11.41 48.10 -30.62
N ALA A 36 -11.67 48.44 -29.35
CA ALA A 36 -12.67 49.42 -28.98
C ALA A 36 -12.18 50.84 -29.25
N ASP A 37 -12.99 51.60 -30.00
CA ASP A 37 -12.73 53.01 -30.28
C ASP A 37 -13.14 53.85 -29.06
N LEU A 38 -12.17 54.10 -28.19
CA LEU A 38 -12.36 54.75 -26.89
C LEU A 38 -11.73 56.15 -26.89
N PRO A 39 -12.39 57.18 -26.30
CA PRO A 39 -11.84 58.52 -26.17
C PRO A 39 -10.50 58.52 -25.41
N SER A 40 -9.59 59.44 -25.76
CA SER A 40 -8.16 59.36 -25.37
C SER A 40 -7.90 59.29 -23.86
N LEU A 41 -8.52 60.13 -23.04
CA LEU A 41 -8.28 60.18 -21.59
C LEU A 41 -9.00 59.06 -20.82
N THR A 42 -10.28 58.84 -21.08
CA THR A 42 -11.07 57.77 -20.46
C THR A 42 -10.63 56.37 -20.92
N GLY A 43 -10.18 56.24 -22.16
CA GLY A 43 -9.63 55.01 -22.73
C GLY A 43 -8.32 54.58 -22.05
N ILE A 44 -7.45 55.52 -21.68
CA ILE A 44 -6.20 55.20 -20.95
C ILE A 44 -6.51 54.65 -19.56
N ALA A 45 -7.39 55.31 -18.80
CA ALA A 45 -7.76 54.86 -17.46
C ALA A 45 -8.44 53.48 -17.48
N LEU A 46 -9.37 53.26 -18.43
CA LEU A 46 -10.04 51.98 -18.61
C LEU A 46 -9.06 50.86 -19.02
N ARG A 47 -8.14 51.13 -19.95
CA ARG A 47 -7.08 50.18 -20.32
C ARG A 47 -6.22 49.79 -19.13
N GLY A 48 -5.79 50.75 -18.31
CA GLY A 48 -5.02 50.47 -17.11
C GLY A 48 -5.74 49.59 -16.08
N GLN A 49 -7.04 49.84 -15.84
CA GLN A 49 -7.86 49.00 -14.95
C GLN A 49 -8.04 47.58 -15.49
N VAL A 50 -8.28 47.46 -16.80
CA VAL A 50 -8.42 46.16 -17.47
C VAL A 50 -7.09 45.40 -17.44
N ASP A 51 -5.96 46.04 -17.73
CA ASP A 51 -4.64 45.40 -17.67
C ASP A 51 -4.32 44.89 -16.26
N ALA A 52 -4.66 45.63 -15.21
CA ALA A 52 -4.52 45.19 -13.83
C ALA A 52 -5.38 43.97 -13.52
N LEU A 53 -6.66 43.98 -13.93
CA LEU A 53 -7.56 42.84 -13.79
C LEU A 53 -7.06 41.60 -14.56
N MET A 54 -6.61 41.78 -15.80
CA MET A 54 -6.09 40.70 -16.64
C MET A 54 -4.81 40.11 -16.07
N THR A 55 -3.96 40.94 -15.47
CA THR A 55 -2.76 40.49 -14.73
C THR A 55 -3.17 39.64 -13.54
N GLY A 56 -4.19 40.05 -12.78
CA GLY A 56 -4.80 39.25 -11.72
C GLY A 56 -5.34 37.91 -12.22
N CYS A 57 -6.07 37.89 -13.33
CA CYS A 57 -6.58 36.65 -13.94
C CYS A 57 -5.45 35.71 -14.38
N ARG A 58 -4.36 36.23 -14.95
CA ARG A 58 -3.18 35.42 -15.31
C ARG A 58 -2.51 34.84 -14.07
N GLY A 59 -2.37 35.63 -13.00
CA GLY A 59 -1.84 35.15 -11.71
C GLY A 59 -2.72 34.09 -11.03
N ALA A 60 -4.04 34.21 -11.15
CA ALA A 60 -4.96 33.17 -10.69
C ALA A 60 -4.82 31.88 -11.52
N ALA A 61 -4.72 32.00 -12.86
CA ALA A 61 -4.52 30.85 -13.74
C ALA A 61 -3.21 30.10 -13.44
N THR A 62 -2.10 30.81 -13.21
CA THR A 62 -0.82 30.17 -12.84
C THR A 62 -0.90 29.47 -11.48
N THR A 63 -1.64 30.04 -10.53
CA THR A 63 -1.88 29.40 -9.23
C THR A 63 -2.70 28.11 -9.38
N ILE A 64 -3.75 28.12 -10.19
CA ILE A 64 -4.58 26.94 -10.48
C ILE A 64 -3.75 25.82 -11.12
N GLU A 65 -2.86 26.15 -12.06
CA GLU A 65 -1.94 25.16 -12.65
C GLU A 65 -0.93 24.60 -11.65
N ALA A 66 -0.44 25.42 -10.72
CA ALA A 66 0.43 24.93 -9.65
C ALA A 66 -0.31 23.89 -8.79
N VAL A 67 -1.57 24.16 -8.45
CA VAL A 67 -2.44 23.20 -7.73
C VAL A 67 -2.67 21.95 -8.57
N ALA A 68 -2.98 22.07 -9.86
CA ALA A 68 -3.16 20.92 -10.75
C ALA A 68 -1.91 20.02 -10.79
N ARG A 69 -0.71 20.61 -10.85
CA ARG A 69 0.56 19.87 -10.80
C ARG A 69 0.78 19.16 -9.46
N LEU A 70 0.43 19.80 -8.34
CA LEU A 70 0.51 19.16 -7.01
C LEU A 70 -0.46 17.98 -6.89
N VAL A 71 -1.68 18.12 -7.41
CA VAL A 71 -2.68 17.04 -7.47
C VAL A 71 -2.16 15.88 -8.31
N ALA A 72 -1.58 16.15 -9.48
CA ALA A 72 -0.99 15.14 -10.34
C ALA A 72 0.16 14.39 -9.65
N ALA A 73 1.06 15.12 -8.97
CA ALA A 73 2.16 14.53 -8.20
C ALA A 73 1.66 13.64 -7.07
N HIS A 74 0.64 14.10 -6.33
CA HIS A 74 0.00 13.33 -5.27
C HIS A 74 -0.64 12.04 -5.82
N ARG A 75 -1.38 12.13 -6.92
CA ARG A 75 -1.98 10.97 -7.60
C ARG A 75 -0.92 9.93 -7.97
N VAL A 76 0.18 10.35 -8.59
CA VAL A 76 1.26 9.44 -8.98
C VAL A 76 1.90 8.77 -7.76
N ALA A 77 2.10 9.50 -6.66
CA ALA A 77 2.61 8.94 -5.42
C ALA A 77 1.64 7.90 -4.83
N ALA A 78 0.35 8.21 -4.78
CA ALA A 78 -0.69 7.29 -4.31
C ALA A 78 -0.76 6.01 -5.16
N GLU A 79 -0.73 6.14 -6.50
CA GLU A 79 -0.69 4.99 -7.41
C GLU A 79 0.57 4.13 -7.22
N ARG A 80 1.72 4.75 -6.91
CA ARG A 80 2.97 4.03 -6.63
C ARG A 80 2.87 3.21 -5.35
N VAL A 81 2.33 3.79 -4.28
CA VAL A 81 2.09 3.09 -3.01
C VAL A 81 1.10 1.94 -3.21
N GLN A 82 0.01 2.17 -3.94
CA GLN A 82 -0.98 1.14 -4.24
C GLN A 82 -0.38 -0.04 -4.99
N ARG A 83 0.44 0.24 -6.01
CA ARG A 83 1.16 -0.80 -6.75
C ARG A 83 2.13 -1.57 -5.86
N ALA A 84 2.80 -0.90 -4.93
CA ALA A 84 3.68 -1.56 -3.97
C ALA A 84 2.90 -2.50 -3.03
N ILE A 85 1.77 -2.04 -2.50
CA ILE A 85 0.87 -2.86 -1.67
C ILE A 85 0.43 -4.11 -2.44
N GLN A 86 -0.11 -3.94 -3.65
CA GLN A 86 -0.60 -5.05 -4.48
C GLN A 86 0.50 -6.07 -4.79
N ARG A 87 1.71 -5.61 -5.11
CA ARG A 87 2.84 -6.52 -5.36
C ARG A 87 3.18 -7.36 -4.14
N VAL A 88 3.18 -6.75 -2.96
CA VAL A 88 3.49 -7.44 -1.71
C VAL A 88 2.37 -8.40 -1.32
N GLU A 89 1.12 -7.97 -1.44
CA GLU A 89 -0.07 -8.78 -1.21
C GLU A 89 -0.03 -10.05 -2.07
N THR A 90 0.07 -9.91 -3.39
CA THR A 90 0.10 -11.06 -4.31
C THR A 90 1.33 -11.94 -4.11
N GLY A 91 2.48 -11.36 -3.76
CA GLY A 91 3.73 -12.10 -3.63
C GLY A 91 3.88 -12.87 -2.32
N LEU A 92 3.28 -12.39 -1.22
CA LEU A 92 3.55 -12.88 0.13
C LEU A 92 2.31 -13.35 0.91
N SER A 93 1.11 -13.21 0.36
CA SER A 93 -0.13 -13.62 1.03
C SER A 93 -0.10 -15.10 1.45
N ASP A 94 0.26 -16.01 0.55
CA ASP A 94 0.27 -17.45 0.84
C ASP A 94 1.29 -17.84 1.91
N ALA A 95 2.46 -17.19 1.89
CA ALA A 95 3.50 -17.39 2.89
C ALA A 95 3.04 -16.91 4.27
N LEU A 96 2.45 -15.72 4.35
CA LEU A 96 1.90 -15.19 5.59
C LEU A 96 0.74 -16.05 6.11
N GLN A 97 -0.18 -16.47 5.24
CA GLN A 97 -1.29 -17.34 5.60
C GLN A 97 -0.80 -18.70 6.11
N SER A 98 0.22 -19.28 5.45
CA SER A 98 0.82 -20.54 5.87
C SER A 98 1.50 -20.42 7.24
N ALA A 99 2.22 -19.32 7.49
CA ALA A 99 2.84 -19.04 8.78
C ALA A 99 1.78 -18.89 9.87
N LEU A 100 0.73 -18.10 9.61
CA LEU A 100 -0.38 -17.88 10.54
C LEU A 100 -1.14 -19.16 10.86
N ARG A 101 -1.40 -19.99 9.84
CA ARG A 101 -2.05 -21.28 10.02
C ARG A 101 -1.19 -22.20 10.89
N LEU A 102 0.10 -22.32 10.57
CA LEU A 102 1.02 -23.14 11.34
C LEU A 102 1.10 -22.68 12.80
N ALA A 103 1.15 -21.36 13.05
CA ALA A 103 1.18 -20.81 14.40
C ALA A 103 -0.09 -21.13 15.22
N ARG A 104 -1.24 -21.24 14.57
CA ARG A 104 -2.53 -21.50 15.23
C ARG A 104 -2.83 -22.99 15.41
N GLU A 105 -2.44 -23.80 14.43
CA GLU A 105 -2.83 -25.21 14.35
C GLU A 105 -1.74 -26.17 14.83
N ALA A 106 -0.48 -25.73 14.92
CA ALA A 106 0.58 -26.56 15.46
C ALA A 106 0.31 -26.86 16.94
N ARG A 107 0.30 -28.14 17.28
CA ARG A 107 0.13 -28.61 18.66
C ARG A 107 1.30 -29.47 19.08
N ARG A 108 1.63 -29.40 20.36
CA ARG A 108 2.62 -30.30 20.97
C ARG A 108 1.94 -31.63 21.29
N VAL A 109 2.56 -32.73 20.87
CA VAL A 109 2.03 -34.09 21.02
C VAL A 109 3.05 -34.93 21.77
N ASP A 110 2.56 -35.66 22.78
CA ASP A 110 3.29 -36.74 23.44
C ASP A 110 2.74 -38.07 22.95
N ARG A 111 3.62 -38.94 22.43
CA ARG A 111 3.22 -40.25 21.92
C ARG A 111 4.25 -41.32 22.20
N VAL A 112 3.78 -42.54 22.37
CA VAL A 112 4.62 -43.75 22.34
C VAL A 112 4.70 -44.23 20.90
N ILE A 113 5.91 -44.41 20.39
CA ILE A 113 6.14 -44.95 19.05
C ILE A 113 7.30 -45.96 19.07
N PRO A 114 7.36 -46.87 18.08
CA PRO A 114 8.55 -47.69 17.86
C PRO A 114 9.78 -46.81 17.65
N ILE A 115 10.93 -47.21 18.20
CA ILE A 115 12.20 -46.48 18.07
C ILE A 115 12.62 -46.27 16.61
N THR A 116 12.24 -47.21 15.73
CA THR A 116 12.48 -47.17 14.28
C THR A 116 11.67 -46.09 13.55
N ARG A 117 10.65 -45.51 14.19
CA ARG A 117 9.80 -44.44 13.64
C ARG A 117 10.13 -43.05 14.18
N VAL A 118 11.15 -42.93 15.04
CA VAL A 118 11.62 -41.64 15.55
C VAL A 118 12.21 -40.84 14.39
N ASN A 119 11.79 -39.58 14.27
CA ASN A 119 12.32 -38.66 13.29
C ASN A 119 13.17 -37.56 13.96
N PRO A 120 13.94 -36.77 13.20
CA PRO A 120 14.83 -35.73 13.76
C PRO A 120 14.12 -34.59 14.49
N TRP A 121 12.80 -34.44 14.32
CA TRP A 121 12.01 -33.37 14.95
C TRP A 121 11.31 -33.83 16.24
N MET A 122 11.44 -35.11 16.58
CA MET A 122 10.95 -35.70 17.81
C MET A 122 12.02 -35.61 18.91
N THR A 123 11.62 -35.15 20.08
CA THR A 123 12.43 -35.22 21.30
C THR A 123 12.08 -36.50 22.04
N VAL A 124 13.03 -37.41 22.21
CA VAL A 124 12.84 -38.64 23.01
C VAL A 124 12.83 -38.28 24.49
N LEU A 125 11.76 -38.64 25.18
CA LEU A 125 11.57 -38.41 26.62
C LEU A 125 12.06 -39.59 27.47
N GLY A 126 12.05 -40.80 26.91
CA GLY A 126 12.52 -42.02 27.59
C GLY A 126 11.94 -43.30 26.98
N THR A 127 12.46 -44.45 27.42
CA THR A 127 11.91 -45.78 27.12
C THR A 127 10.84 -46.16 28.13
N LEU A 128 9.85 -46.94 27.72
CA LEU A 128 8.77 -47.41 28.61
C LEU A 128 9.23 -48.45 29.62
N ALA A 129 10.13 -49.33 29.19
CA ALA A 129 10.74 -50.36 30.00
C ALA A 129 12.14 -50.69 29.46
N PRO A 130 13.05 -51.22 30.31
CA PRO A 130 14.33 -51.74 29.85
C PRO A 130 14.12 -52.82 28.78
N GLY A 131 14.73 -52.66 27.60
CA GLY A 131 14.59 -53.59 26.47
C GLY A 131 13.33 -53.45 25.63
N SER A 132 12.51 -52.41 25.85
CA SER A 132 11.37 -52.10 24.98
C SER A 132 11.84 -51.43 23.68
N ASP A 133 11.26 -51.87 22.55
CA ASP A 133 11.44 -51.22 21.24
C ASP A 133 10.59 -49.94 21.08
N GLU A 134 9.87 -49.53 22.12
CA GLU A 134 9.02 -48.35 22.13
C GLU A 134 9.58 -47.24 23.00
N VAL A 135 9.52 -46.02 22.46
CA VAL A 135 9.99 -44.80 23.13
C VAL A 135 8.86 -43.79 23.23
N ARG A 136 8.81 -43.06 24.35
CA ARG A 136 7.96 -41.89 24.49
C ARG A 136 8.66 -40.70 23.86
N VAL A 137 7.99 -40.05 22.92
CA VAL A 137 8.49 -38.87 22.20
C VAL A 137 7.55 -37.68 22.38
N ASN A 138 8.13 -36.50 22.27
CA ASN A 138 7.43 -35.22 22.21
C ASN A 138 7.78 -34.51 20.90
N TYR A 139 6.78 -34.03 20.15
CA TYR A 139 7.00 -33.29 18.91
C TYR A 139 5.87 -32.31 18.61
N TYR A 140 6.07 -31.43 17.62
CA TYR A 140 5.01 -30.58 17.08
C TYR A 140 4.33 -31.24 15.89
N GLU A 141 3.00 -31.24 15.89
CA GLU A 141 2.16 -31.80 14.83
C GLU A 141 1.32 -30.70 14.17
N HIS A 142 1.21 -30.73 12.85
CA HIS A 142 0.29 -29.91 12.06
C HIS A 142 -0.23 -30.75 10.87
N GLY A 143 -1.56 -30.86 10.73
CA GLY A 143 -2.18 -31.67 9.67
C GLY A 143 -1.79 -33.15 9.73
N ASN A 144 -1.68 -33.73 10.95
CA ASN A 144 -1.23 -35.11 11.21
C ASN A 144 0.21 -35.43 10.76
N ALA A 145 1.02 -34.41 10.45
CA ALA A 145 2.43 -34.54 10.14
C ALA A 145 3.29 -33.92 11.23
N CYS A 146 4.43 -34.54 11.52
CA CYS A 146 5.45 -33.97 12.39
C CYS A 146 6.10 -32.77 11.69
N VAL A 147 6.30 -31.68 12.43
CA VAL A 147 6.87 -30.42 11.92
C VAL A 147 8.07 -29.99 12.75
N ASP A 148 9.06 -29.43 12.07
CA ASP A 148 10.22 -28.77 12.67
C ASP A 148 9.81 -27.75 13.77
N PRO A 149 10.25 -27.94 15.02
CA PRO A 149 10.03 -26.98 16.11
C PRO A 149 10.53 -25.56 15.78
N GLY A 150 11.63 -25.44 15.03
CA GLY A 150 12.17 -24.15 14.60
C GLY A 150 11.20 -23.41 13.68
N ARG A 151 10.56 -24.14 12.75
CA ARG A 151 9.52 -23.60 11.87
C ARG A 151 8.27 -23.15 12.65
N VAL A 152 7.87 -23.89 13.68
CA VAL A 152 6.75 -23.49 14.57
C VAL A 152 7.10 -22.24 15.36
N GLY A 153 8.31 -22.16 15.95
CA GLY A 153 8.77 -20.97 16.67
C GLY A 153 8.85 -19.72 15.79
N ARG A 154 9.32 -19.88 14.55
CA ARG A 154 9.32 -18.84 13.52
C ARG A 154 7.89 -18.38 13.16
N ALA A 155 6.98 -19.32 12.93
CA ALA A 155 5.57 -19.03 12.66
C ALA A 155 4.90 -18.27 13.81
N LEU A 156 5.14 -18.67 15.06
CA LEU A 156 4.65 -17.97 16.24
C LEU A 156 5.20 -16.53 16.33
N SER A 157 6.49 -16.33 16.01
CA SER A 157 7.11 -14.99 15.97
C SER A 157 6.48 -14.08 14.91
N ILE A 158 6.12 -14.64 13.75
CA ILE A 158 5.37 -13.92 12.71
C ILE A 158 3.97 -13.56 13.22
N ALA A 159 3.25 -14.53 13.78
CA ALA A 159 1.89 -14.33 14.29
C ALA A 159 1.80 -13.30 15.44
N GLN A 160 2.85 -13.18 16.27
CA GLN A 160 2.92 -12.14 17.28
C GLN A 160 3.02 -10.73 16.69
N ARG A 161 3.71 -10.58 15.55
CA ARG A 161 3.90 -9.28 14.88
C ARG A 161 2.77 -8.92 13.93
N ILE A 162 2.24 -9.92 13.25
CA ILE A 162 1.15 -9.79 12.28
C ILE A 162 0.10 -10.85 12.68
N PRO A 163 -0.83 -10.54 13.60
CA PRO A 163 -1.76 -11.52 14.17
C PRO A 163 -2.85 -11.98 13.20
N ALA A 164 -3.11 -11.18 12.17
CA ALA A 164 -4.11 -11.45 11.14
C ALA A 164 -3.59 -11.01 9.77
N ILE A 165 -4.12 -11.64 8.72
CA ILE A 165 -3.84 -11.24 7.34
C ILE A 165 -4.40 -9.83 7.14
N PRO A 166 -3.57 -8.86 6.71
CA PRO A 166 -4.04 -7.52 6.42
C PRO A 166 -5.16 -7.55 5.37
N PRO A 167 -6.19 -6.68 5.48
CA PRO A 167 -7.21 -6.62 4.45
C PRO A 167 -6.60 -6.22 3.09
N PRO A 168 -7.21 -6.65 1.97
CA PRO A 168 -6.72 -6.32 0.62
C PRO A 168 -6.50 -4.81 0.43
N GLY A 169 -5.37 -4.43 -0.14
CA GLY A 169 -5.03 -3.01 -0.37
C GLY A 169 -4.63 -2.21 0.88
N ALA A 170 -4.53 -2.82 2.06
CA ALA A 170 -4.12 -2.11 3.28
C ALA A 170 -2.63 -1.74 3.29
N LEU A 171 -2.29 -0.58 3.87
CA LEU A 171 -0.91 -0.13 4.09
C LEU A 171 -0.09 -1.12 4.94
N ALA A 172 -0.74 -1.89 5.81
CA ALA A 172 -0.09 -2.89 6.65
C ALA A 172 0.65 -3.97 5.83
N TRP A 173 0.24 -4.22 4.58
CA TRP A 173 0.99 -5.11 3.66
C TRP A 173 2.44 -4.67 3.48
N LEU A 174 2.74 -3.37 3.52
CA LEU A 174 4.12 -2.86 3.35
C LEU A 174 5.07 -3.28 4.48
N SER A 175 4.54 -3.71 5.64
CA SER A 175 5.34 -4.22 6.76
C SER A 175 5.58 -5.73 6.70
N VAL A 176 4.81 -6.47 5.90
CA VAL A 176 4.90 -7.93 5.78
C VAL A 176 6.28 -8.41 5.31
N PRO A 177 6.92 -7.80 4.30
CA PRO A 177 8.21 -8.28 3.79
C PRO A 177 9.31 -8.26 4.85
N SER A 178 9.36 -7.22 5.69
CA SER A 178 10.41 -7.10 6.72
C SER A 178 10.22 -8.12 7.86
N VAL A 179 8.97 -8.47 8.17
CA VAL A 179 8.67 -9.52 9.14
C VAL A 179 9.00 -10.89 8.56
N LEU A 180 8.54 -11.21 7.34
CA LEU A 180 8.80 -12.50 6.72
C LEU A 180 10.29 -12.72 6.43
N ALA A 181 11.02 -11.71 5.94
CA ALA A 181 12.46 -11.84 5.67
C ALA A 181 13.27 -12.20 6.93
N ARG A 182 12.78 -11.81 8.12
CA ARG A 182 13.44 -12.06 9.40
C ARG A 182 13.15 -13.44 9.98
N TYR A 183 11.99 -14.03 9.66
CA TYR A 183 11.49 -15.22 10.34
C TYR A 183 11.04 -16.34 9.41
N TRP A 184 11.03 -16.17 8.09
CA TRP A 184 10.49 -17.19 7.18
C TRP A 184 11.52 -17.79 6.23
N ASN A 185 12.63 -17.09 6.00
CA ASN A 185 13.79 -17.62 5.26
C ASN A 185 14.55 -18.68 6.05
#